data_AF-A0A7V3XP38-F1
#
_entry.id   AF-A0A7V3XP38-F1
#
_cell.length_a   1.000
_cell.length_b   1.000
_cell.length_c   1.000
_cell.angle_alpha   90.00
_cell.angle_beta   90.00
_cell.angle_gamma   90.00
#
_symmetry.space_group_name_H-M   'P 1'
#
loop_
_entity.id
_entity.type
_entity.pdbx_description
1 polymer ?
#
loop_
_entity_poly.entity_id
_entity_poly.type
_entity_poly.pdbx_seq_one_letter_code
_entity_poly.pdbx_strand_id
1 'polypeptide(L)'
;MMRKIYALAILAGTIIGVGFFALPYLTLQVGFWIILVYFIVLGFLVILLHLFFAELALKTPDYKRLPGFAKVYLGNKGEKIAYLSAILGGFGALLAYLIVGGEFLTELLSPIFGGGNLIWTIVYFSMGAFLILFGIKAISKVEFWSLILFFIVLLLIFFQSKNLIN
;
A
#
# COMPACT_ATOMS: atom_id res chain seq x y z
N MET A 1 6.20 -7.45 24.51
CA MET A 1 4.96 -6.81 24.03
C MET A 1 5.24 -5.81 22.90
N MET A 2 6.12 -4.81 23.09
CA MET A 2 6.40 -3.79 22.06
C MET A 2 6.90 -4.31 20.70
N ARG A 3 7.77 -5.34 20.68
CA ARG A 3 8.24 -5.96 19.41
C ARG A 3 7.12 -6.52 18.54
N LYS A 4 6.08 -7.11 19.14
CA LYS A 4 4.94 -7.67 18.40
C LYS A 4 4.08 -6.57 17.78
N ILE A 5 3.88 -5.47 18.50
CA ILE A 5 3.14 -4.29 18.02
C ILE A 5 3.88 -3.65 16.85
N TYR A 6 5.19 -3.51 16.93
CA TYR A 6 6.00 -2.96 15.83
C TYR A 6 5.96 -3.86 14.58
N ALA A 7 6.08 -5.17 14.76
CA ALA A 7 5.96 -6.12 13.64
C ALA A 7 4.57 -6.08 12.99
N LEU A 8 3.50 -5.99 13.80
CA LEU A 8 2.14 -5.84 13.31
C LEU A 8 1.95 -4.52 12.55
N ALA A 9 2.48 -3.42 13.07
CA ALA A 9 2.40 -2.11 12.45
C ALA A 9 3.10 -2.09 11.08
N ILE A 10 4.30 -2.67 10.98
CA ILE A 10 5.02 -2.80 9.70
C ILE A 10 4.20 -3.65 8.72
N LEU A 11 3.72 -4.81 9.16
CA LEU A 11 2.96 -5.70 8.29
C LEU A 11 1.68 -5.02 7.79
N ALA A 12 0.92 -4.39 8.69
CA ALA A 12 -0.28 -3.65 8.35
C ALA A 12 0.01 -2.50 7.39
N GLY A 13 1.06 -1.72 7.62
CA GLY A 13 1.49 -0.63 6.73
C GLY A 13 1.88 -1.10 5.33
N THR A 14 2.38 -2.32 5.19
CA THR A 14 2.70 -2.91 3.87
C THR A 14 1.48 -3.51 3.15
N ILE A 15 0.42 -3.89 3.89
CA ILE A 15 -0.80 -4.50 3.33
C ILE A 15 -1.85 -3.44 3.00
N ILE A 16 -2.04 -2.47 3.89
CA ILE A 16 -3.03 -1.40 3.72
C ILE A 16 -2.43 -0.37 2.76
N GLY A 17 -2.80 -0.47 1.49
CA GLY A 17 -2.36 0.44 0.44
C GLY A 17 -3.47 1.31 -0.13
N VAL A 18 -3.12 2.05 -1.19
CA VAL A 18 -4.04 2.96 -1.90
C VAL A 18 -5.30 2.29 -2.46
N GLY A 19 -5.30 0.96 -2.64
CA GLY A 19 -6.48 0.22 -3.08
C GLY A 19 -7.69 0.36 -2.15
N PHE A 20 -7.48 0.71 -0.87
CA PHE A 20 -8.57 0.99 0.06
C PHE A 20 -9.47 2.16 -0.40
N PHE A 21 -8.91 3.16 -1.11
CA PHE A 21 -9.68 4.31 -1.61
C PHE A 21 -10.71 3.93 -2.69
N ALA A 22 -10.53 2.79 -3.38
CA ALA A 22 -11.50 2.31 -4.36
C ALA A 22 -12.71 1.61 -3.71
N LEU A 23 -12.63 1.21 -2.45
CA LEU A 23 -13.67 0.39 -1.80
C LEU A 23 -15.04 1.06 -1.73
N PRO A 24 -15.18 2.37 -1.40
CA PRO A 24 -16.49 3.00 -1.38
C PRO A 24 -17.15 2.98 -2.76
N TYR A 25 -16.39 3.31 -3.81
CA TYR A 25 -16.89 3.28 -5.18
C TYR A 25 -17.29 1.86 -5.62
N LEU A 26 -16.45 0.86 -5.36
CA LEU A 26 -16.79 -0.53 -5.66
C LEU A 26 -18.05 -0.96 -4.89
N THR A 27 -18.18 -0.57 -3.63
CA THR A 27 -19.35 -0.91 -2.80
C THR A 27 -20.63 -0.31 -3.36
N LEU A 28 -20.57 0.91 -3.89
CA LEU A 28 -21.71 1.53 -4.57
C LEU A 28 -22.09 0.80 -5.87
N GLN A 29 -21.10 0.26 -6.60
CA GLN A 29 -21.32 -0.41 -7.89
C GLN A 29 -21.87 -1.83 -7.74
N VAL A 30 -21.32 -2.64 -6.83
CA VAL A 30 -21.67 -4.06 -6.71
C VAL A 30 -22.47 -4.38 -5.44
N GLY A 31 -22.64 -3.43 -4.54
CA GLY A 31 -23.36 -3.61 -3.28
C GLY A 31 -22.51 -4.19 -2.14
N PHE A 32 -22.93 -3.89 -0.92
CA PHE A 32 -22.22 -4.25 0.31
C PHE A 32 -22.00 -5.76 0.48
N TRP A 33 -23.02 -6.58 0.22
CA TRP A 33 -22.93 -8.02 0.44
C TRP A 33 -21.91 -8.71 -0.48
N ILE A 34 -21.82 -8.27 -1.74
CA ILE A 34 -20.84 -8.81 -2.68
C ILE A 34 -19.42 -8.47 -2.23
N ILE A 35 -19.18 -7.21 -1.85
CA ILE A 35 -17.89 -6.76 -1.31
C ILE A 35 -17.50 -7.57 -0.08
N LEU A 36 -18.44 -7.80 0.84
CA LEU A 36 -18.19 -8.58 2.05
C LEU A 36 -17.74 -10.02 1.73
N VAL A 37 -18.37 -10.67 0.74
CA VAL A 37 -17.95 -12.00 0.27
C VAL A 37 -16.51 -11.95 -0.28
N TYR A 38 -16.19 -10.97 -1.13
CA TYR A 38 -14.82 -10.79 -1.61
C TYR A 38 -13.82 -10.59 -0.47
N PHE A 39 -14.15 -9.78 0.54
CA PHE A 39 -13.32 -9.56 1.72
C PHE A 39 -13.03 -10.85 2.49
N ILE A 40 -14.06 -11.67 2.73
CA ILE A 40 -13.90 -12.93 3.46
C ILE A 40 -13.03 -13.91 2.66
N VAL A 41 -13.34 -14.10 1.37
CA VAL A 41 -12.64 -15.07 0.52
C VAL A 41 -11.19 -14.65 0.28
N LEU A 42 -10.95 -13.42 -0.16
CA LEU A 42 -9.61 -12.91 -0.43
C LEU A 42 -8.82 -12.71 0.86
N GLY A 43 -9.46 -12.26 1.94
CA GLY A 43 -8.85 -12.12 3.25
C GLY A 43 -8.33 -13.46 3.77
N PHE A 44 -9.15 -14.52 3.69
CA PHE A 44 -8.74 -15.86 4.06
C PHE A 44 -7.57 -16.37 3.20
N LEU A 45 -7.62 -16.16 1.88
CA LEU A 45 -6.53 -16.54 0.98
C LEU A 45 -5.22 -15.83 1.33
N VAL A 46 -5.27 -14.52 1.59
CA VAL A 46 -4.10 -13.72 1.97
C VAL A 46 -3.53 -14.17 3.32
N ILE A 47 -4.38 -14.52 4.29
CA ILE A 47 -3.94 -15.11 5.57
C ILE A 47 -3.17 -16.41 5.32
N LEU A 48 -3.70 -17.31 4.50
CA LEU A 48 -3.02 -18.57 4.16
C LEU A 48 -1.65 -18.32 3.52
N LEU A 49 -1.57 -17.39 2.56
CA LEU A 49 -0.30 -17.02 1.92
C LEU A 49 0.73 -16.51 2.94
N HIS A 50 0.32 -15.68 3.89
CA HIS A 50 1.21 -15.18 4.94
C HIS A 50 1.64 -16.29 5.91
N LEU A 51 0.77 -17.25 6.22
CA LEU A 51 1.13 -18.41 7.05
C LEU A 51 2.17 -19.29 6.36
N PHE A 52 2.01 -19.58 5.06
CA PHE A 52 3.02 -20.30 4.29
C PHE A 52 4.35 -19.55 4.25
N PHE A 53 4.29 -18.23 4.03
CA PHE A 53 5.50 -17.40 4.02
C PHE A 53 6.19 -17.38 5.39
N ALA A 54 5.43 -17.33 6.48
CA ALA A 54 5.95 -17.40 7.84
C ALA A 54 6.63 -18.76 8.12
N GLU A 55 6.02 -19.86 7.69
CA GLU A 55 6.61 -21.19 7.83
C GLU A 55 7.93 -21.31 7.06
N LEU A 56 7.99 -20.79 5.83
CA LEU A 56 9.23 -20.72 5.05
C LEU A 56 10.29 -19.88 5.75
N ALA A 57 9.92 -18.71 6.29
CA ALA A 57 10.84 -17.84 7.00
C ALA A 57 11.41 -18.50 8.26
N LEU A 58 10.62 -19.30 8.99
CA LEU A 58 11.08 -20.02 10.18
C LEU A 58 11.99 -21.22 9.86
N LYS A 59 11.79 -21.87 8.71
CA LYS A 59 12.53 -23.08 8.32
C LYS A 59 13.79 -22.81 7.48
N THR A 60 14.00 -21.58 7.01
CA THR A 60 15.09 -21.22 6.09
C THR A 60 16.12 -20.31 6.77
N PRO A 61 17.40 -20.32 6.36
CA PRO A 61 18.36 -19.32 6.81
C PRO A 61 17.83 -17.90 6.67
N ASP A 62 18.04 -17.13 7.73
CA ASP A 62 17.44 -15.80 7.94
C ASP A 62 17.89 -14.77 6.87
N TYR A 63 17.14 -13.66 6.76
CA TYR A 63 17.37 -12.52 5.85
C TYR A 63 17.16 -12.74 4.34
N LYS A 64 16.68 -13.90 3.90
CA LYS A 64 16.29 -14.10 2.49
C LYS A 64 14.93 -13.47 2.19
N ARG A 65 14.77 -12.96 0.96
CA ARG A 65 13.48 -12.52 0.40
C ARG A 65 12.85 -13.64 -0.42
N LEU A 66 11.64 -13.41 -0.95
CA LEU A 66 10.91 -14.39 -1.77
C LEU A 66 11.79 -15.08 -2.84
N PRO A 67 12.63 -14.38 -3.64
CA PRO A 67 13.51 -15.06 -4.60
C PRO A 67 14.54 -15.98 -3.94
N GLY A 68 15.05 -15.60 -2.78
CA GLY A 68 15.97 -16.41 -1.99
C GLY A 68 15.30 -17.65 -1.40
N PHE A 69 14.05 -17.55 -0.94
CA PHE A 69 13.26 -18.71 -0.53
C PHE A 69 12.97 -19.63 -1.71
N ALA A 70 12.56 -19.08 -2.85
CA ALA A 70 12.31 -19.84 -4.07
C ALA A 70 13.56 -20.59 -4.54
N LYS A 71 14.75 -20.01 -4.42
CA LYS A 71 16.01 -20.71 -4.73
C LYS A 71 16.22 -21.95 -3.85
N VAL A 72 15.97 -21.83 -2.56
CA VAL A 72 16.20 -22.92 -1.59
C VAL A 72 15.26 -24.10 -1.86
N TYR A 73 13.98 -23.83 -2.10
CA TYR A 73 12.96 -24.88 -2.19
C TYR A 73 12.62 -25.33 -3.62
N LEU A 74 12.85 -24.48 -4.63
CA LEU A 74 12.47 -24.73 -6.03
C LEU A 74 13.66 -24.62 -6.99
N GLY A 75 14.87 -24.39 -6.48
CA GLY A 75 16.09 -24.25 -7.26
C GLY A 75 16.13 -23.01 -8.15
N ASN A 76 17.07 -23.01 -9.10
CA ASN A 76 17.36 -21.84 -9.94
C ASN A 76 16.19 -21.40 -10.84
N LYS A 77 15.29 -22.32 -11.23
CA LYS A 77 14.10 -21.96 -12.01
C LYS A 77 13.10 -21.17 -11.16
N GLY A 78 12.82 -21.63 -9.95
CA GLY A 78 11.94 -20.92 -9.01
C GLY A 78 12.50 -19.56 -8.61
N GLU A 79 13.82 -19.47 -8.40
CA GLU A 79 14.51 -18.19 -8.15
C GLU A 79 14.23 -17.17 -9.26
N LYS A 80 14.41 -17.54 -10.53
CA LYS A 80 14.20 -16.64 -11.68
C LYS A 80 12.74 -16.17 -11.79
N ILE A 81 11.78 -17.06 -11.60
CA ILE A 81 10.34 -16.72 -11.63
C ILE A 81 10.02 -15.75 -10.49
N ALA A 82 10.51 -16.03 -9.28
CA ALA A 82 10.29 -15.17 -8.13
C ALA A 82 10.94 -13.78 -8.30
N TYR A 83 12.12 -13.69 -8.92
CA TYR A 83 12.72 -12.41 -9.27
C TYR A 83 11.85 -11.63 -10.26
N LEU A 84 11.40 -12.26 -11.33
CA LEU A 84 10.54 -11.61 -12.32
C LEU A 84 9.24 -11.11 -11.67
N SER A 85 8.61 -11.94 -10.84
CA SER A 85 7.41 -11.55 -10.08
C SER A 85 7.66 -10.39 -9.14
N ALA A 86 8.79 -10.38 -8.43
CA ALA A 86 9.13 -9.29 -7.50
C ALA A 86 9.41 -7.98 -8.22
N ILE A 87 10.09 -8.02 -9.37
CA ILE A 87 10.38 -6.85 -10.20
C ILE A 87 9.07 -6.31 -10.79
N LEU A 88 8.30 -7.14 -11.50
CA LEU A 88 7.05 -6.71 -12.12
C LEU A 88 6.04 -6.22 -11.08
N GLY A 89 5.92 -6.92 -9.94
CA GLY A 89 5.07 -6.51 -8.84
C GLY A 89 5.50 -5.17 -8.23
N GLY A 90 6.80 -4.97 -8.01
CA GLY A 90 7.35 -3.72 -7.50
C GLY A 90 7.12 -2.55 -8.46
N PHE A 91 7.41 -2.73 -9.75
CA PHE A 91 7.16 -1.72 -10.77
C PHE A 91 5.67 -1.40 -10.92
N GLY A 92 4.81 -2.42 -10.96
CA GLY A 92 3.36 -2.23 -11.05
C GLY A 92 2.80 -1.51 -9.84
N ALA A 93 3.26 -1.85 -8.63
CA ALA A 93 2.89 -1.12 -7.42
C ALA A 93 3.33 0.35 -7.52
N LEU A 94 4.61 0.62 -7.84
CA LEU A 94 5.11 2.00 -7.98
C LEU A 94 4.29 2.81 -9.00
N LEU A 95 3.96 2.20 -10.14
CA LEU A 95 3.12 2.84 -11.15
C LEU A 95 1.72 3.17 -10.61
N ALA A 96 1.07 2.23 -9.93
CA ALA A 96 -0.25 2.46 -9.32
C ALA A 96 -0.20 3.58 -8.27
N TYR A 97 0.83 3.60 -7.40
CA TYR A 97 1.02 4.67 -6.42
C TYR A 97 1.31 6.03 -7.07
N LEU A 98 1.99 6.07 -8.21
CA LEU A 98 2.23 7.30 -8.96
C LEU A 98 0.96 7.84 -9.61
N ILE A 99 0.17 6.97 -10.23
CA ILE A 99 -1.11 7.35 -10.86
C ILE A 99 -2.05 7.89 -9.79
N VAL A 100 -2.30 7.13 -8.73
CA VAL A 100 -3.23 7.55 -7.66
C VAL A 100 -2.73 8.79 -6.93
N GLY A 101 -1.44 8.87 -6.61
CA GLY A 101 -0.86 10.04 -5.98
C GLY A 101 -0.94 11.30 -6.85
N GLY A 102 -0.68 11.16 -8.16
CA GLY A 102 -0.81 12.24 -9.13
C GLY A 102 -2.25 12.72 -9.32
N GLU A 103 -3.20 11.79 -9.38
CA GLU A 103 -4.64 12.10 -9.44
C GLU A 103 -5.10 12.86 -8.20
N PHE A 104 -4.77 12.38 -6.99
CA PHE A 104 -5.12 13.10 -5.76
C PHE A 104 -4.52 14.50 -5.71
N LEU A 105 -3.27 14.65 -6.12
CA LEU A 105 -2.60 15.95 -6.13
C LEU A 105 -3.22 16.90 -7.16
N THR A 106 -3.66 16.35 -8.30
CA THR A 106 -4.40 17.09 -9.34
C THR A 106 -5.74 17.57 -8.82
N GLU A 107 -6.56 16.68 -8.24
CA GLU A 107 -7.88 17.04 -7.70
C GLU A 107 -7.78 18.08 -6.58
N LEU A 108 -6.71 18.04 -5.79
CA LEU A 108 -6.49 18.98 -4.70
C LEU A 108 -5.99 20.36 -5.18
N LEU A 109 -5.05 20.40 -6.13
CA LEU A 109 -4.31 21.62 -6.47
C LEU A 109 -4.72 22.25 -7.80
N SER A 110 -5.21 21.47 -8.77
CA SER A 110 -5.63 22.00 -10.07
C SER A 110 -6.76 23.03 -9.97
N PRO A 111 -7.76 22.91 -9.07
CA PRO A 111 -8.78 23.96 -8.89
C PRO A 111 -8.22 25.33 -8.46
N ILE A 112 -7.03 25.37 -7.86
CA ILE A 112 -6.41 26.59 -7.32
C ILE A 112 -5.30 27.11 -8.25
N PHE A 113 -4.45 26.20 -8.74
CA PHE A 113 -3.24 26.53 -9.49
C PHE A 113 -3.30 26.14 -10.98
N GLY A 114 -4.36 25.43 -11.39
CA GLY A 114 -4.46 24.82 -12.72
C GLY A 114 -3.47 23.67 -12.92
N GLY A 115 -3.19 23.37 -14.18
CA GLY A 115 -2.27 22.29 -14.57
C GLY A 115 -2.96 20.93 -14.74
N GLY A 116 -2.43 20.13 -15.66
CA GLY A 116 -2.95 18.80 -15.98
C GLY A 116 -2.35 17.68 -15.13
N ASN A 117 -2.96 16.50 -15.18
CA ASN A 117 -2.59 15.34 -14.37
C ASN A 117 -1.10 14.95 -14.49
N LEU A 118 -0.54 15.03 -15.69
CA LEU A 118 0.87 14.69 -15.91
C LEU A 118 1.82 15.58 -15.11
N ILE A 119 1.52 16.88 -14.98
CA ILE A 119 2.36 17.84 -14.24
C ILE A 119 2.37 17.46 -12.76
N TRP A 120 1.19 17.24 -12.18
CA TRP A 120 1.06 16.88 -10.77
C TRP A 120 1.61 15.49 -10.46
N THR A 121 1.50 14.54 -11.38
CA THR A 121 2.15 13.22 -11.27
C THR A 121 3.67 13.36 -11.25
N ILE A 122 4.26 14.20 -12.11
CA ILE A 122 5.70 14.48 -12.11
C ILE A 122 6.13 15.16 -10.81
N VAL A 123 5.36 16.14 -10.32
CA VAL A 123 5.63 16.79 -9.02
C VAL A 123 5.60 15.77 -7.88
N TYR A 124 4.57 14.91 -7.83
CA TYR A 124 4.45 13.86 -6.83
C TYR A 124 5.64 12.88 -6.88
N PHE A 125 6.04 12.45 -8.09
CA PHE A 125 7.24 11.64 -8.29
C PHE A 125 8.50 12.35 -7.79
N SER A 126 8.70 13.61 -8.15
CA SER A 126 9.88 14.39 -7.76
C SER A 126 9.98 14.57 -6.25
N MET A 127 8.86 14.83 -5.56
CA MET A 127 8.82 14.91 -4.10
C MET A 127 9.19 13.57 -3.46
N GLY A 128 8.63 12.46 -3.94
CA GLY A 128 8.95 11.13 -3.46
C GLY A 128 10.42 10.76 -3.69
N ALA A 129 10.94 11.01 -4.90
CA ALA A 129 12.33 10.76 -5.26
C ALA A 129 13.30 11.60 -4.41
N PHE A 130 12.97 12.86 -4.16
CA PHE A 130 13.75 13.74 -3.30
C PHE A 130 13.82 13.24 -1.85
N LEU A 131 12.70 12.75 -1.29
CA LEU A 131 12.66 12.17 0.06
C LEU A 131 13.56 10.94 0.21
N ILE A 132 13.71 10.14 -0.85
CA ILE A 132 14.59 8.96 -0.83
C ILE A 132 16.06 9.35 -0.59
N LEU A 133 16.49 10.53 -1.04
CA LEU A 133 17.87 11.02 -0.86
C LEU A 133 18.22 11.23 0.62
N PHE A 134 17.24 11.48 1.48
CA PHE A 134 17.44 11.65 2.93
C PHE A 134 17.40 10.32 3.71
N GLY A 135 17.18 9.20 3.01
CA GLY A 135 17.18 7.86 3.57
C GLY A 135 15.95 7.52 4.41
N ILE A 136 15.94 6.28 4.91
CA ILE A 136 14.73 5.65 5.47
C ILE A 136 14.22 6.31 6.77
N LYS A 137 15.10 6.98 7.53
CA LYS A 137 14.73 7.70 8.75
C LYS A 137 13.86 8.92 8.45
N ALA A 138 14.09 9.61 7.34
CA ALA A 138 13.26 10.73 6.91
C ALA A 138 11.89 10.23 6.44
N ILE A 139 11.88 9.17 5.62
CA ILE A 139 10.66 8.51 5.13
C ILE A 139 9.76 8.09 6.29
N SER A 140 10.33 7.41 7.30
CA SER A 140 9.57 6.96 8.47
C SER A 140 8.93 8.11 9.27
N LYS A 141 9.61 9.26 9.38
CA LYS A 141 9.01 10.45 10.02
C LYS A 141 7.85 11.01 9.19
N VAL A 142 8.03 11.12 7.87
CA VAL A 142 6.99 11.62 6.96
C VAL A 142 5.77 10.70 7.00
N GLU A 143 5.96 9.39 6.98
CA GLU A 143 4.91 8.39 7.08
C GLU A 143 4.11 8.55 8.38
N PHE A 144 4.79 8.69 9.52
CA PHE A 144 4.16 8.90 10.82
C PHE A 144 3.29 10.16 10.86
N TRP A 145 3.81 11.29 10.38
CA TRP A 145 3.04 12.54 10.30
C TRP A 145 1.89 12.46 9.31
N SER A 146 2.09 11.77 8.18
CA SER A 146 1.04 11.55 7.17
C SER A 146 -0.12 10.73 7.73
N LEU A 147 0.18 9.71 8.56
CA LEU A 147 -0.85 8.91 9.23
C LEU A 147 -1.66 9.75 10.22
N ILE A 148 -1.01 10.59 11.02
CA ILE A 148 -1.69 11.52 11.94
C ILE A 148 -2.59 12.47 11.15
N LEU A 149 -2.05 13.09 10.10
CA LEU A 149 -2.79 14.02 9.26
C LEU A 149 -3.99 13.34 8.60
N PHE A 150 -3.83 12.11 8.11
CA PHE A 150 -4.90 11.31 7.53
C PHE A 150 -6.07 11.11 8.51
N PHE A 151 -5.80 10.70 9.76
CA PHE A 151 -6.85 10.55 10.76
C PHE A 151 -7.52 11.88 11.14
N ILE A 152 -6.74 12.97 11.21
CA ILE A 152 -7.31 14.31 11.44
C ILE A 152 -8.27 14.69 10.30
N VAL A 153 -7.86 14.50 9.04
CA VAL A 153 -8.70 14.79 7.87
C VAL A 153 -9.97 13.93 7.88
N LEU A 154 -9.86 12.64 8.18
CA LEU A 154 -11.03 11.76 8.32
C LEU A 154 -12.00 12.23 9.40
N LEU A 155 -11.50 12.66 10.56
CA LEU A 155 -12.34 13.19 11.64
C LEU A 155 -13.04 14.50 11.21
N LEU A 156 -12.32 15.40 10.53
CA LEU A 156 -12.89 16.64 10.01
C LEU A 156 -14.00 16.36 8.98
N ILE A 157 -13.75 15.44 8.03
CA ILE A 157 -14.75 15.01 7.04
C ILE A 157 -15.96 14.40 7.75
N PHE A 158 -15.78 13.58 8.79
CA PHE A 158 -16.86 12.99 9.55
C PHE A 158 -17.74 14.06 10.22
N PHE A 159 -17.14 15.05 10.90
CA PHE A 159 -17.90 16.12 11.53
C PHE A 159 -18.63 17.03 10.52
N GLN A 160 -18.01 17.33 9.38
CA GLN A 160 -18.63 18.11 8.32
C GLN A 160 -19.79 17.34 7.65
N SER A 161 -19.60 16.05 7.41
CA SER A 161 -20.58 15.19 6.74
C SER A 161 -21.74 14.77 7.64
N LYS A 162 -21.61 14.93 8.97
CA LYS A 162 -22.72 14.67 9.92
C LYS A 162 -23.98 15.47 9.57
N ASN A 163 -23.80 16.67 9.02
CA ASN A 163 -24.91 17.53 8.59
C ASN A 163 -25.61 17.04 7.31
N LEU A 164 -25.02 16.10 6.56
CA LEU A 164 -25.56 15.53 5.32
C LEU A 164 -26.29 14.19 5.54
N ILE A 165 -26.14 13.59 6.72
CA ILE A 165 -26.69 12.25 7.07
C ILE A 165 -27.99 12.38 7.89
N ASN A 166 -28.36 13.59 8.30
CA ASN A 166 -29.66 13.93 8.89
C ASN A 166 -30.52 14.66 7.85
#